data_AF-A0A661SSS4-F1
#
_entry.id   AF-A0A661SSS4-F1
#
_cell.length_a   1.000
_cell.length_b   1.000
_cell.length_c   1.000
_cell.angle_alpha   90.00
_cell.angle_beta   90.00
_cell.angle_gamma   90.00
#
_symmetry.space_group_name_H-M   'P 1'
#
loop_
_entity.id
_entity.type
_entity.pdbx_description
1 polymer ?
#
loop_
_entity_poly.entity_id
_entity_poly.type
_entity_poly.pdbx_seq_one_letter_code
_entity_poly.pdbx_strand_id
1 'polypeptide(L)'
;MILKHIALVCSSEKNSDTFYEDILGLKKTGSKMIPSTLSKQIFNLDSEYKIVNYADDKIHFEIFIDSRKSFEDDKIEHACL
;
A
#
# COMPACT_ATOMS: atom_id res chain seq x y z
N MET A 1 -1.07 -18.14 -14.26
CA MET A 1 -0.61 -17.25 -13.19
C MET A 1 -1.78 -16.35 -12.82
N ILE A 2 -2.08 -16.15 -11.53
CA ILE A 2 -3.19 -15.31 -11.05
C ILE A 2 -2.56 -14.13 -10.31
N LEU A 3 -2.82 -12.90 -10.75
CA LEU A 3 -2.40 -11.69 -10.02
C LEU A 3 -3.16 -11.64 -8.69
N LYS A 4 -2.43 -11.62 -7.57
CA LYS A 4 -3.05 -11.66 -6.24
C LYS A 4 -3.41 -10.27 -5.73
N HIS A 5 -2.48 -9.32 -5.86
CA HIS A 5 -2.65 -7.93 -5.47
C HIS A 5 -1.54 -7.06 -6.09
N ILE A 6 -1.70 -5.75 -6.00
CA ILE A 6 -0.68 -4.74 -6.34
C ILE A 6 -0.27 -4.03 -5.04
N ALA A 7 1.02 -4.02 -4.74
CA ALA A 7 1.56 -3.38 -3.54
C ALA A 7 2.19 -2.02 -3.88
N LEU A 8 1.79 -0.96 -3.17
CA LEU A 8 2.28 0.41 -3.36
C LEU A 8 2.56 1.08 -2.00
N VAL A 9 3.31 2.20 -2.01
CA VAL A 9 3.61 2.97 -0.81
C VAL A 9 2.85 4.29 -0.83
N CYS A 10 2.30 4.69 0.32
CA CYS A 10 1.68 5.99 0.51
C CYS A 10 2.23 6.68 1.77
N SER A 11 2.25 8.01 1.75
CA SER A 11 2.77 8.81 2.87
C SER A 11 1.89 8.79 4.11
N SER A 12 0.58 8.55 3.94
CA SER A 12 -0.37 8.46 5.04
C SER A 12 -1.57 7.59 4.67
N GLU A 13 -2.18 6.97 5.67
CA GLU A 13 -3.42 6.22 5.49
C GLU A 13 -4.56 7.12 5.01
N LYS A 14 -4.62 8.38 5.46
CA LYS A 14 -5.63 9.34 5.00
C LYS A 14 -5.57 9.55 3.48
N ASN A 15 -4.37 9.78 2.94
CA ASN A 15 -4.19 9.97 1.50
C ASN A 15 -4.57 8.70 0.73
N SER A 16 -4.25 7.53 1.29
CA SER A 16 -4.63 6.23 0.75
C SER A 16 -6.15 6.04 0.74
N ASP A 17 -6.84 6.32 1.86
CA ASP A 17 -8.30 6.23 1.95
C ASP A 17 -8.95 7.15 0.92
N THR A 18 -8.51 8.40 0.80
CA THR A 18 -9.04 9.34 -0.21
C THR A 18 -8.88 8.82 -1.64
N PHE A 19 -7.75 8.21 -1.99
CA PHE A 19 -7.55 7.73 -3.36
C PHE A 19 -8.28 6.41 -3.63
N TYR A 20 -8.06 5.40 -2.80
CA TYR A 20 -8.55 4.05 -3.08
C TYR A 20 -10.02 3.86 -2.72
N GLU A 21 -10.51 4.52 -1.67
CA GLU A 21 -11.91 4.42 -1.24
C GLU A 21 -12.77 5.51 -1.88
N ASP A 22 -12.43 6.79 -1.70
CA ASP A 22 -13.31 7.87 -2.16
C ASP A 22 -13.28 8.06 -3.70
N ILE A 23 -12.10 7.97 -4.34
CA ILE A 23 -11.96 8.18 -5.79
C ILE A 23 -12.19 6.89 -6.59
N LEU A 24 -11.57 5.78 -6.18
CA LEU A 24 -11.70 4.50 -6.90
C LEU A 24 -12.90 3.65 -6.46
N GLY A 25 -13.55 3.96 -5.33
CA GLY A 25 -14.71 3.23 -4.85
C GLY A 25 -14.39 1.82 -4.31
N LEU A 26 -13.12 1.53 -4.02
CA LEU A 26 -12.75 0.22 -3.45
C LEU A 26 -13.10 0.16 -1.98
N LYS A 27 -13.35 -1.06 -1.48
CA LYS A 27 -13.64 -1.24 -0.06
C LYS A 27 -12.34 -1.41 0.71
N LYS A 28 -12.16 -0.65 1.79
CA LYS A 28 -11.13 -0.91 2.79
C LYS A 28 -11.42 -2.22 3.51
N THR A 29 -10.60 -3.24 3.25
CA THR A 29 -10.80 -4.61 3.76
C THR A 29 -10.07 -4.89 5.07
N GLY A 30 -9.14 -4.02 5.47
CA GLY A 30 -8.49 -4.08 6.79
C GLY A 30 -7.10 -3.46 6.80
N SER A 31 -6.49 -3.45 7.99
CA SER A 31 -5.10 -3.03 8.16
C SER A 31 -4.32 -4.01 9.04
N LYS A 32 -3.00 -4.10 8.81
CA LYS A 32 -2.09 -4.93 9.60
C LYS A 32 -0.77 -4.21 9.83
N MET A 33 -0.09 -4.55 10.92
CA MET A 33 1.28 -4.11 11.19
C MET A 33 2.25 -5.22 10.80
N ILE A 34 3.29 -4.89 10.02
CA ILE A 34 4.43 -5.76 9.78
C ILE A 34 5.53 -5.40 10.78
N PRO A 35 5.96 -6.35 11.64
CA PRO A 35 7.09 -6.15 12.55
C PRO A 35 8.41 -5.98 11.79
N SER A 36 9.35 -5.22 12.38
CA SER A 36 10.66 -4.91 11.78
C SER A 36 11.43 -6.17 11.35
N THR A 37 11.33 -7.24 12.13
CA THR A 37 11.97 -8.53 11.83
C THR A 37 11.49 -9.12 10.49
N LEU A 38 10.19 -9.06 10.23
CA LEU A 38 9.59 -9.56 8.99
C LEU A 38 9.90 -8.62 7.82
N SER A 39 9.82 -7.30 8.03
CA SER A 39 10.24 -6.30 7.05
C SER A 39 11.68 -6.49 6.61
N LYS A 40 12.57 -6.80 7.55
CA LYS A 40 13.99 -7.05 7.30
C LYS A 40 14.20 -8.32 6.48
N GLN A 41 13.42 -9.36 6.75
CA GLN A 41 13.52 -10.63 6.02
C GLN A 41 13.01 -10.53 4.58
N ILE A 42 11.93 -9.77 4.34
CA ILE A 42 11.29 -9.71 3.01
C ILE A 42 11.88 -8.59 2.16
N PHE A 43 12.07 -7.40 2.74
CA PHE A 43 12.43 -6.18 2.00
C PHE A 43 13.84 -5.67 2.32
N ASN A 44 14.56 -6.32 3.25
CA ASN A 44 15.83 -5.83 3.81
C ASN A 44 15.73 -4.46 4.53
N LEU A 45 14.51 -4.06 4.92
CA LEU A 45 14.22 -2.81 5.62
C LEU A 45 14.00 -3.08 7.10
N ASP A 46 14.82 -2.49 7.97
CA ASP A 46 14.70 -2.65 9.43
C ASP A 46 13.75 -1.59 10.00
N SER A 47 12.47 -1.72 9.68
CA SER A 47 11.42 -0.85 10.19
C SER A 47 10.06 -1.54 10.23
N GLU A 48 9.20 -1.13 11.15
CA GLU A 48 7.80 -1.53 11.15
C GLU A 48 7.00 -0.75 10.11
N TYR A 49 6.04 -1.42 9.48
CA TYR A 49 5.17 -0.82 8.47
C TYR A 49 3.71 -1.12 8.75
N LYS A 50 2.87 -0.09 8.67
CA LYS A 50 1.42 -0.28 8.58
C LYS A 50 1.06 -0.58 7.14
N ILE A 51 0.21 -1.57 6.95
CA ILE A 51 -0.38 -1.91 5.66
C ILE A 51 -1.89 -1.72 5.75
N VAL A 52 -2.46 -1.14 4.70
CA VAL A 52 -3.90 -0.99 4.52
C VAL A 52 -4.32 -1.64 3.21
N ASN A 53 -5.37 -2.45 3.24
CA ASN A 53 -5.86 -3.17 2.07
C ASN A 53 -7.15 -2.53 1.54
N TYR A 54 -7.20 -2.35 0.22
CA TYR A 54 -8.38 -1.89 -0.50
C TYR A 54 -8.66 -2.88 -1.63
N ALA A 55 -9.88 -3.38 -1.70
CA ALA A 55 -10.21 -4.39 -2.70
C ALA A 55 -11.68 -4.38 -3.11
N ASP A 56 -11.93 -4.94 -4.28
CA ASP A 56 -13.22 -5.43 -4.75
C ASP A 56 -13.07 -6.87 -5.26
N ASP A 57 -14.06 -7.36 -6.01
CA ASP A 57 -14.04 -8.73 -6.57
C ASP A 57 -12.99 -8.94 -7.68
N LYS A 58 -12.40 -7.86 -8.20
CA LYS A 58 -11.51 -7.87 -9.37
C LYS A 58 -10.09 -7.47 -9.05
N ILE A 59 -9.90 -6.54 -8.12
CA ILE A 59 -8.59 -5.97 -7.78
C ILE A 59 -8.38 -5.85 -6.28
N HIS A 60 -7.13 -6.02 -5.87
CA HIS A 60 -6.69 -5.86 -4.50
C HIS A 60 -5.40 -5.02 -4.48
N PHE A 61 -5.46 -3.89 -3.79
CA PHE A 61 -4.31 -3.06 -3.45
C PHE A 61 -3.87 -3.26 -2.00
N GLU A 62 -2.57 -3.47 -1.81
CA GLU A 62 -1.92 -3.53 -0.50
C GLU A 62 -1.01 -2.30 -0.33
N ILE A 63 -1.43 -1.35 0.51
CA ILE A 63 -0.77 -0.04 0.63
C ILE A 63 0.05 0.05 1.90
N PHE A 64 1.37 0.19 1.74
CA PHE A 64 2.32 0.41 2.82
C PHE A 64 2.34 1.88 3.20
N ILE A 65 2.14 2.18 4.48
CA ILE A 65 2.19 3.54 5.00
C ILE A 65 3.60 3.83 5.50
N ASP A 66 4.29 4.75 4.82
CA ASP A 66 5.62 5.22 5.22
C ASP A 66 5.73 6.74 5.06
N SER A 67 5.63 7.44 6.19
CA SER A 67 5.75 8.91 6.25
C SER A 67 7.19 9.41 6.12
N ARG A 68 8.18 8.51 6.19
CA ARG A 68 9.61 8.86 6.13
C ARG A 68 10.15 8.86 4.71
N LYS A 69 9.43 8.23 3.78
CA LYS A 69 9.90 8.13 2.40
C LYS A 69 9.79 9.50 1.75
N SER A 70 10.93 10.05 1.34
CA SER A 70 10.93 11.18 0.42
C SER A 70 10.52 10.62 -0.94
N PHE A 71 9.34 11.01 -1.43
CA PHE A 71 8.87 10.67 -2.77
C PHE A 71 9.58 11.58 -3.81
N GLU A 72 10.91 11.68 -3.68
CA GLU A 72 11.80 12.63 -4.36
C GLU A 72 12.15 12.25 -5.81
N ASP A 73 11.78 11.05 -6.25
CA ASP A 73 11.79 10.71 -7.67
C ASP A 73 10.47 11.21 -8.28
N ASP A 74 10.53 12.30 -9.06
CA ASP A 74 9.44 12.91 -9.85
C ASP A 74 8.89 11.99 -10.97
N LYS A 75 8.68 10.71 -10.66
CA LYS A 75 8.14 9.71 -11.59
C LYS A 75 6.70 9.41 -11.23
N ILE A 76 5.82 9.58 -12.21
CA ILE A 76 4.41 9.19 -12.10
C ILE A 76 4.35 7.68 -12.32
N GLU A 77 4.47 6.92 -11.23
CA GLU A 77 4.14 5.51 -11.20
C GLU A 77 2.62 5.34 -11.13
N HIS A 78 2.04 4.51 -11.99
CA HIS A 78 0.60 4.25 -12.00
C HIS A 78 0.29 2.79 -12.31
N ALA A 79 -0.84 2.33 -11.80
CA ALA A 79 -1.46 1.07 -12.18
C ALA A 79 -2.71 1.38 -13.02
N CYS A 80 -2.80 0.79 -14.22
CA CYS A 80 -3.98 0.88 -15.06
C CYS A 80 -4.98 -0.21 -14.63
N LEU A 81 -6.26 0.17 -14.52
CA LEU A 81 -7.37 -0.67 -14.06
C LEU A 81 -8.22 -1.17 -15.22
#